data_AF-A0A2S1SI31-F1
#
_entry.id   AF-A0A2S1SI31-F1
#
_cell.length_a   1.000
_cell.length_b   1.000
_cell.length_c   1.000
_cell.angle_alpha   90.00
_cell.angle_beta   90.00
_cell.angle_gamma   90.00
#
_symmetry.space_group_name_H-M   'P 1'
#
loop_
_entity.id
_entity.type
_entity.pdbx_description
1 polymer ?
#
loop_
_entity_poly.entity_id
_entity_poly.type
_entity_poly.pdbx_seq_one_letter_code
_entity_poly.pdbx_strand_id
1 'polypeptide(L)'
;MKEFHEIISQTFHPSEEGNLEPIKSRSLELAQKAERLNMGEKPKEFSTKEILVATEKLQIKSWALHKKIKIGSSDKEITILLSEIHDIFHEIAGLCANEK
;
A
#
# COMPACT_ATOMS: atom_id res chain seq x y z
N MET A 1 9.23 -0.59 5.57
CA MET A 1 9.11 0.70 4.84
C MET A 1 9.74 0.66 3.45
N LYS A 2 11.07 0.47 3.33
CA LYS A 2 11.77 0.49 2.02
C LYS A 2 11.17 -0.46 0.97
N GLU A 3 10.95 -1.72 1.35
CA GLU A 3 10.37 -2.72 0.44
C GLU A 3 8.99 -2.34 -0.07
N PHE A 4 8.14 -1.78 0.79
CA PHE A 4 6.80 -1.37 0.39
C PHE A 4 6.85 -0.13 -0.51
N HIS A 5 7.72 0.83 -0.18
CA HIS A 5 7.95 2.02 -1.00
C HIS A 5 8.36 1.66 -2.44
N GLU A 6 9.25 0.67 -2.60
CA GLU A 6 9.70 0.23 -3.91
C GLU A 6 8.56 -0.31 -4.77
N ILE A 7 7.75 -1.23 -4.24
CA ILE A 7 6.65 -1.83 -5.00
C ILE A 7 5.55 -0.80 -5.29
N ILE A 8 5.18 0.05 -4.32
CA ILE A 8 4.12 1.04 -4.55
C ILE A 8 4.57 2.08 -5.58
N SER A 9 5.83 2.52 -5.56
CA SER A 9 6.36 3.43 -6.57
C SER A 9 6.35 2.82 -7.98
N GLN A 10 6.75 1.55 -8.10
CA GLN A 10 6.79 0.84 -9.39
C GLN A 10 5.40 0.46 -9.94
N THR A 11 4.34 0.60 -9.15
CA THR A 11 2.98 0.25 -9.56
C THR A 11 2.06 1.46 -9.64
N PHE A 12 2.21 2.44 -8.75
CA PHE A 12 1.43 3.68 -8.73
C PHE A 12 1.86 4.65 -9.84
N HIS A 13 3.15 4.99 -9.99
CA HIS A 13 3.54 5.99 -11.00
C HIS A 13 3.15 5.60 -12.44
N PRO A 14 3.32 4.34 -12.88
CA PRO A 14 2.80 3.94 -14.20
C PRO A 14 1.28 4.10 -14.33
N SER A 15 0.53 3.94 -13.24
CA SER A 15 -0.93 4.09 -13.24
C SER A 15 -1.39 5.53 -13.47
N GLU A 16 -0.56 6.53 -13.12
CA GLU A 16 -0.85 7.95 -13.37
C GLU A 16 -0.89 8.26 -14.87
N GLU A 17 -0.17 7.47 -15.67
CA GLU A 17 -0.16 7.53 -17.13
C GLU A 17 -1.15 6.53 -17.76
N GLY A 18 -1.97 5.87 -16.95
CA GLY A 18 -2.95 4.86 -17.37
C GLY A 18 -2.39 3.45 -17.56
N ASN A 19 -1.10 3.22 -17.31
CA ASN A 19 -0.51 1.89 -17.40
C ASN A 19 -0.78 1.07 -16.12
N LEU A 20 -1.84 0.26 -16.14
CA LEU A 20 -2.21 -0.63 -15.05
C LEU A 20 -1.58 -2.02 -15.12
N GLU A 21 -0.76 -2.33 -16.13
CA GLU A 21 -0.12 -3.65 -16.24
C GLU A 21 0.77 -4.00 -15.04
N PRO A 22 1.60 -3.08 -14.50
CA PRO A 22 2.44 -3.37 -13.34
C PRO A 22 1.61 -3.77 -12.11
N ILE A 23 0.56 -3.01 -11.79
CA ILE A 23 -0.27 -3.30 -10.63
C ILE A 23 -1.09 -4.58 -10.83
N LYS A 24 -1.63 -4.81 -12.03
CA LYS A 24 -2.37 -6.05 -12.33
C LYS A 24 -1.49 -7.28 -12.15
N SER A 25 -0.23 -7.21 -12.59
CA SER A 25 0.74 -8.32 -12.49
C SER A 25 1.31 -8.53 -11.09
N ARG A 26 1.43 -7.46 -10.29
CA ARG A 26 2.15 -7.48 -9.00
C ARG A 26 1.28 -7.20 -7.78
N SER A 27 -0.04 -7.17 -7.93
CA SER A 27 -0.97 -6.90 -6.82
C SER A 27 -0.84 -7.84 -5.63
N LEU A 28 -0.48 -9.11 -5.85
CA LEU A 28 -0.20 -10.05 -4.76
C LEU A 28 1.07 -9.65 -3.98
N GLU A 29 2.14 -9.28 -4.70
CA GLU A 29 3.40 -8.84 -4.09
C GLU A 29 3.19 -7.58 -3.25
N LEU A 30 2.42 -6.61 -3.77
CA LEU A 30 2.03 -5.41 -3.03
C LEU A 30 1.30 -5.76 -1.73
N ALA A 31 0.30 -6.64 -1.78
CA ALA A 31 -0.47 -7.07 -0.61
C ALA A 31 0.40 -7.78 0.45
N GLN A 32 1.26 -8.70 0.01
CA GLN A 32 2.18 -9.40 0.90
C GLN A 32 3.20 -8.45 1.55
N LYS A 33 3.69 -7.45 0.83
CA LYS A 33 4.61 -6.45 1.40
C LYS A 33 3.89 -5.53 2.41
N ALA A 34 2.63 -5.18 2.18
CA ALA A 34 1.82 -4.43 3.16
C ALA A 34 1.61 -5.26 4.45
N GLU A 35 1.29 -6.54 4.30
CA GLU A 35 1.14 -7.47 5.42
C GLU A 35 2.44 -7.63 6.22
N ARG A 36 3.58 -7.81 5.54
CA ARG A 36 4.90 -7.83 6.20
C ARG A 36 5.20 -6.53 6.93
N LEU A 37 4.82 -5.38 6.36
CA LEU A 37 4.99 -4.09 7.02
C LEU A 37 4.15 -3.99 8.30
N ASN A 38 2.91 -4.48 8.27
CA ASN A 38 2.02 -4.49 9.42
C ASN A 38 2.49 -5.47 10.51
N MET A 39 2.96 -6.66 10.14
CA MET A 39 3.40 -7.69 11.08
C MET A 39 4.84 -7.52 11.60
N GLY A 40 5.66 -6.74 10.91
CA GLY A 40 7.07 -6.57 11.27
C GLY A 40 7.27 -5.92 12.64
N GLU A 41 8.39 -6.25 13.28
CA GLU A 41 8.86 -5.58 14.49
C GLU A 41 9.06 -4.08 14.21
N LYS A 42 8.47 -3.24 15.06
CA LYS A 42 8.58 -1.79 14.96
C LYS A 42 9.31 -1.29 16.20
N PRO A 43 10.24 -0.33 16.06
CA PRO A 43 10.76 0.39 17.21
C PRO A 43 9.60 0.97 18.03
N LYS A 44 9.80 1.08 19.35
CA LYS A 44 8.73 1.50 20.28
C LYS A 44 8.16 2.88 19.91
N GLU A 45 9.01 3.78 19.44
CA GLU A 45 8.64 5.12 18.93
C GLU A 45 7.71 5.07 17.69
N PHE A 46 7.77 4.02 16.88
CA PHE A 46 6.91 3.83 15.70
C PHE A 46 5.75 2.84 15.95
N SER A 47 5.44 2.59 17.22
CA SER A 47 4.35 1.69 17.65
C SER A 47 3.17 2.46 18.25
N THR A 48 3.00 3.72 17.85
CA THR A 48 1.82 4.52 18.23
C THR A 48 0.55 3.89 17.65
N LYS A 49 -0.59 4.18 18.29
CA LYS A 49 -1.89 3.62 17.87
C LYS A 49 -2.21 4.04 16.43
N GLU A 50 -1.87 5.26 16.07
CA GLU A 50 -2.06 5.86 14.75
C GLU A 50 -1.28 5.09 13.69
N ILE A 51 0.01 4.81 13.92
CA ILE A 51 0.85 4.05 12.99
C ILE A 51 0.31 2.62 12.85
N LEU A 52 -0.07 1.96 13.96
CA LEU A 52 -0.62 0.60 13.92
C LEU A 52 -1.93 0.51 13.12
N VAL A 53 -2.85 1.46 13.32
CA VAL A 53 -4.11 1.54 12.57
C VAL A 53 -3.84 1.80 11.10
N ALA A 54 -2.89 2.69 10.76
CA ALA A 54 -2.56 3.00 9.38
C ALA A 54 -1.89 1.82 8.66
N THR A 55 -0.99 1.06 9.32
CA THR A 55 -0.38 -0.14 8.73
C THR A 55 -1.38 -1.27 8.54
N GLU A 56 -2.34 -1.44 9.45
CA GLU A 56 -3.43 -2.40 9.28
C GLU A 56 -4.33 -2.01 8.09
N LYS A 57 -4.71 -0.73 7.99
CA LYS A 57 -5.50 -0.20 6.87
C LYS A 57 -4.78 -0.43 5.53
N LEU A 58 -3.47 -0.20 5.47
CA LEU A 58 -2.65 -0.43 4.28
C LEU A 58 -2.71 -1.90 3.83
N GLN A 59 -2.56 -2.86 4.77
CA GLN A 59 -2.67 -4.29 4.48
C GLN A 59 -4.06 -4.65 3.94
N ILE A 60 -5.13 -4.23 4.62
CA ILE A 60 -6.50 -4.54 4.24
C ILE A 60 -6.81 -4.02 2.83
N LYS A 61 -6.44 -2.76 2.54
CA LYS A 61 -6.67 -2.14 1.24
C LYS A 61 -5.86 -2.81 0.12
N SER A 62 -4.62 -3.19 0.40
CA SER A 62 -3.77 -3.90 -0.58
C SER A 62 -4.34 -5.27 -0.94
N TRP A 63 -4.83 -6.04 0.04
CA TRP A 63 -5.53 -7.31 -0.23
C TRP A 63 -6.86 -7.11 -0.96
N ALA A 64 -7.61 -6.06 -0.64
CA ALA A 64 -8.83 -5.71 -1.35
C ALA A 64 -8.57 -5.38 -2.83
N LEU A 65 -7.50 -4.62 -3.12
CA LEU A 65 -7.05 -4.35 -4.49
C LEU A 65 -6.70 -5.65 -5.23
N HIS A 66 -5.92 -6.53 -4.61
CA HIS A 66 -5.59 -7.83 -5.21
C HIS A 66 -6.84 -8.64 -5.55
N LYS A 67 -7.81 -8.72 -4.62
CA LYS A 67 -9.09 -9.39 -4.86
C LYS A 67 -9.86 -8.75 -6.02
N LYS A 68 -9.92 -7.42 -6.08
CA LYS A 68 -10.60 -6.66 -7.14
C LYS A 68 -10.00 -6.94 -8.51
N ILE A 69 -8.67 -7.00 -8.61
CA ILE A 69 -7.98 -7.39 -9.85
C ILE A 69 -8.33 -8.83 -10.24
N LYS A 70 -8.32 -9.77 -9.28
CA LYS A 70 -8.65 -11.19 -9.53
C LYS A 70 -10.07 -11.42 -10.04
N ILE A 71 -11.03 -10.57 -9.64
CA ILE A 71 -12.42 -10.66 -10.12
C ILE A 71 -12.69 -9.82 -11.38
N GLY A 72 -11.66 -9.18 -11.95
CA GLY A 72 -11.81 -8.39 -13.18
C GLY A 72 -12.52 -7.06 -12.99
N SER A 73 -12.34 -6.40 -11.85
CA SER A 73 -12.85 -5.03 -11.65
C SER A 73 -12.32 -4.05 -12.70
N SER A 74 -13.08 -2.96 -12.87
CA SER A 74 -12.74 -1.92 -13.86
C SER A 74 -11.42 -1.22 -13.54
N ASP A 75 -10.76 -0.72 -14.59
CA ASP A 75 -9.53 0.07 -14.47
C ASP A 75 -9.73 1.28 -13.55
N LYS A 76 -10.89 1.93 -13.62
CA LYS A 76 -11.25 3.03 -12.71
C LYS A 76 -11.26 2.61 -11.24
N GLU A 77 -11.84 1.46 -10.91
CA GLU A 77 -11.83 0.94 -9.53
C GLU A 77 -10.40 0.59 -9.07
N ILE A 78 -9.59 0.02 -9.95
CA ILE A 78 -8.19 -0.32 -9.67
C ILE A 78 -7.38 0.95 -9.38
N THR A 79 -7.49 1.98 -10.21
CA THR A 79 -6.79 3.25 -10.03
C THR A 79 -7.20 3.95 -8.73
N ILE A 80 -8.50 3.98 -8.40
CA ILE A 80 -8.98 4.57 -7.14
C ILE A 80 -8.37 3.84 -5.94
N LEU A 81 -8.45 2.51 -5.90
CA LEU A 81 -7.91 1.73 -4.80
C LEU A 81 -6.38 1.84 -4.69
N LEU A 82 -5.67 1.88 -5.82
CA LEU A 82 -4.22 2.03 -5.83
C LEU A 82 -3.80 3.42 -5.31
N SER A 83 -4.54 4.47 -5.66
CA SER A 83 -4.32 5.83 -5.13
C SER A 83 -4.56 5.88 -3.62
N GLU A 84 -5.64 5.26 -3.12
CA GLU A 84 -5.89 5.16 -1.68
C GLU A 84 -4.75 4.45 -0.93
N ILE A 85 -4.18 3.37 -1.50
CA ILE A 85 -3.06 2.64 -0.90
C ILE A 85 -1.81 3.54 -0.85
N HIS A 86 -1.54 4.28 -1.92
CA HIS A 86 -0.44 5.23 -1.98
C HIS A 86 -0.58 6.34 -0.93
N ASP A 87 -1.77 6.91 -0.77
CA ASP A 87 -2.04 7.95 0.22
C ASP A 87 -1.87 7.45 1.67
N ILE A 88 -2.35 6.24 1.97
CA ILE A 88 -2.14 5.61 3.28
C ILE A 88 -0.65 5.39 3.55
N PHE A 89 0.14 5.03 2.54
CA PHE A 89 1.58 4.89 2.72
C PHE A 89 2.26 6.23 3.07
N HIS A 90 1.85 7.32 2.43
CA HIS A 90 2.33 8.67 2.78
C HIS A 90 1.87 9.12 4.16
N GLU A 91 0.66 8.76 4.59
CA GLU A 91 0.18 8.98 5.97
C GLU A 91 1.11 8.31 6.98
N ILE A 92 1.45 7.03 6.78
CA ILE A 92 2.38 6.29 7.65
C ILE A 92 3.76 6.96 7.65
N ALA A 93 4.28 7.32 6.47
CA ALA A 93 5.58 7.97 6.36
C ALA A 93 5.62 9.32 7.09
N GLY A 94 4.55 10.11 7.00
CA GLY A 94 4.39 11.37 7.72
C GLY A 94 4.33 11.19 9.23
N LEU A 95 3.57 10.20 9.72
CA LEU A 95 3.53 9.85 11.15
C LEU A 95 4.93 9.45 11.65
N CYS A 96 5.65 8.60 10.92
CA CYS A 96 7.02 8.22 11.28
C CYS A 96 8.03 9.38 11.19
N ALA A 97 7.78 10.42 10.39
CA ALA A 97 8.66 11.60 10.33
C ALA A 97 8.41 12.57 11.49
N ASN A 98 7.22 12.53 12.09
CA ASN A 98 6.80 13.36 13.20
C ASN A 98 7.20 12.78 14.57
N GLU A 99 7.30 11.45 14.68
CA GLU A 99 7.94 10.78 15.81
C GLU A 99 9.46 11.03 15.71
N LYS A 100 10.01 11.90 16.57
CA LYS A 100 11.43 12.26 16.64
C LYS A 100 12.03 11.96 18.01
#